data_AF-A0A392NZR2-F1
#
_entry.id   AF-A0A392NZR2-F1
#
_cell.length_a   1.000
_cell.length_b   1.000
_cell.length_c   1.000
_cell.angle_alpha   90.00
_cell.angle_beta   90.00
_cell.angle_gamma   90.00
#
_symmetry.space_group_name_H-M   'P 1'
#
loop_
_entity.id
_entity.type
_entity.pdbx_description
1 polymer ?
#
loop_
_entity_poly.entity_id
_entity_poly.type
_entity_poly.pdbx_seq_one_letter_code
_entity_poly.pdbx_strand_id
1 'polypeptide(L)'
;MNFLSNILREEGGFDYKKAIVDSIVILIRDIPDAKESGLLHLCEFIEDCEFTYLSTQVILHFLGIEGPKTVDPSKYIRYIYNRVHLENATVRASAVSTLAKFGASVDGLKPRIFVLLRRCLFDSDDEVNFYIISYIASLNYVVRDRATLYLNTLGGDIEID
;
A
#
# COMPACT_ATOMS: atom_id res chain seq x y z
N MET A 1 -21.99 9.03 -1.09
CA MET A 1 -21.08 7.85 -1.21
C MET A 1 -21.69 6.55 -0.70
N ASN A 2 -22.62 6.57 0.27
CA ASN A 2 -23.20 5.35 0.86
C ASN A 2 -23.84 4.38 -0.15
N PHE A 3 -24.49 4.88 -1.22
CA PHE A 3 -25.11 4.02 -2.24
C PHE A 3 -24.10 3.14 -2.98
N LEU A 4 -23.01 3.72 -3.50
CA LEU A 4 -21.97 2.97 -4.21
C LEU A 4 -21.20 2.03 -3.26
N SER A 5 -20.98 2.44 -2.01
CA SER A 5 -20.34 1.58 -1.01
C SER A 5 -21.18 0.35 -0.66
N ASN A 6 -22.51 0.48 -0.58
CA ASN A 6 -23.39 -0.66 -0.28
C ASN A 6 -23.38 -1.66 -1.43
N ILE A 7 -23.48 -1.18 -2.67
CA ILE A 7 -23.46 -2.04 -3.86
C ILE A 7 -22.10 -2.72 -4.04
N LEU A 8 -21.00 -2.02 -3.74
CA LEU A 8 -19.65 -2.61 -3.85
C LEU A 8 -19.44 -3.82 -2.92
N ARG A 9 -20.15 -3.83 -1.78
CA ARG A 9 -20.13 -4.93 -0.80
C ARG A 9 -21.04 -6.10 -1.18
N GLU A 10 -21.98 -5.93 -2.10
CA GLU A 10 -22.82 -7.02 -2.59
C GLU A 10 -22.03 -8.00 -3.47
N GLU A 11 -22.50 -9.24 -3.57
CA GLU A 11 -21.95 -10.21 -4.51
C GLU A 11 -22.13 -9.70 -5.95
N GLY A 12 -21.07 -9.76 -6.74
CA GLY A 12 -21.10 -9.24 -8.10
C GLY A 12 -19.89 -9.67 -8.91
N GLY A 13 -20.06 -9.77 -10.22
CA GLY A 13 -18.97 -10.14 -11.13
C GLY A 13 -17.87 -9.07 -11.21
N PHE A 14 -16.70 -9.48 -11.71
CA PHE A 14 -15.52 -8.62 -11.85
C PHE A 14 -15.80 -7.31 -12.58
N ASP A 15 -16.41 -7.37 -13.78
CA ASP A 15 -16.66 -6.17 -14.59
C ASP A 15 -17.61 -5.18 -13.90
N TYR A 16 -18.56 -5.70 -13.13
CA TYR A 16 -19.49 -4.89 -12.35
C TYR A 16 -18.77 -4.16 -11.21
N LYS A 17 -17.99 -4.88 -10.41
CA LYS A 17 -17.20 -4.26 -9.32
C LYS A 17 -16.18 -3.28 -9.87
N LYS A 18 -15.52 -3.61 -10.98
CA LYS A 18 -14.59 -2.71 -11.67
C LYS A 18 -15.27 -1.40 -12.07
N ALA A 19 -16.44 -1.45 -12.69
CA ALA A 19 -17.18 -0.25 -13.09
C ALA A 19 -17.56 0.63 -11.89
N ILE A 20 -17.93 0.03 -10.75
CA ILE A 20 -18.23 0.76 -9.51
C ILE A 20 -16.98 1.44 -8.97
N VAL A 21 -15.87 0.70 -8.89
CA VAL A 21 -14.60 1.27 -8.39
C VAL A 21 -14.11 2.39 -9.29
N ASP A 22 -14.16 2.21 -10.61
CA ASP A 22 -13.80 3.24 -11.60
C ASP A 22 -14.68 4.50 -11.40
N SER A 23 -15.98 4.31 -11.15
CA SER A 23 -16.90 5.42 -10.85
C SER A 23 -16.54 6.15 -9.54
N ILE A 24 -16.19 5.40 -8.47
CA ILE A 24 -15.74 6.00 -7.20
C ILE A 24 -14.45 6.80 -7.41
N VAL A 25 -13.50 6.26 -8.18
CA VAL A 25 -12.23 6.94 -8.49
C VAL A 25 -12.48 8.26 -9.24
N ILE A 26 -13.38 8.27 -10.21
CA ILE A 26 -13.77 9.51 -10.93
C ILE A 26 -14.38 10.51 -9.94
N LEU A 27 -15.31 10.08 -9.09
CA LEU A 27 -15.94 10.96 -8.10
C LEU A 27 -14.94 11.56 -7.11
N ILE A 28 -13.95 10.79 -6.65
CA ILE A 28 -12.89 11.28 -5.74
C ILE A 28 -12.00 12.33 -6.43
N ARG A 29 -11.76 12.19 -7.74
CA ARG A 29 -10.94 13.14 -8.51
C ARG A 29 -11.68 14.44 -8.76
N ASP A 30 -12.98 14.37 -9.06
CA ASP A 30 -13.78 15.53 -9.43
C ASP A 30 -14.35 16.27 -8.20
N ILE A 31 -14.57 15.56 -7.08
CA ILE A 31 -15.17 16.10 -5.86
C ILE A 31 -14.22 15.91 -4.67
N PRO A 32 -13.43 16.95 -4.30
CA PRO A 32 -12.50 16.89 -3.18
C PRO A 32 -13.15 16.50 -1.84
N ASP A 33 -14.37 16.97 -1.58
CA ASP A 33 -15.12 16.67 -0.36
C ASP A 33 -15.49 15.19 -0.24
N ALA A 34 -15.59 14.47 -1.36
CA ALA A 34 -15.87 13.05 -1.37
C ALA A 34 -14.61 12.18 -1.20
N LYS A 35 -13.41 12.78 -1.19
CA LYS A 35 -12.13 12.07 -1.19
C LYS A 35 -11.94 11.19 0.04
N GLU A 36 -12.13 11.71 1.24
CA GLU A 36 -11.92 10.93 2.47
C GLU A 36 -12.91 9.75 2.56
N SER A 37 -14.20 10.01 2.31
CA SER A 37 -15.23 8.97 2.34
C SER A 37 -15.00 7.91 1.25
N GLY A 38 -14.66 8.32 0.03
CA GLY A 38 -14.39 7.41 -1.07
C GLY A 38 -13.17 6.53 -0.81
N LEU A 39 -12.06 7.11 -0.33
CA LEU A 39 -10.86 6.33 0.00
C LEU A 39 -11.12 5.33 1.14
N LEU A 40 -11.91 5.71 2.15
CA LEU A 40 -12.26 4.81 3.25
C LEU A 40 -13.06 3.60 2.74
N HIS A 41 -14.09 3.83 1.90
CA HIS A 41 -14.88 2.74 1.32
C HIS A 41 -14.04 1.81 0.43
N LEU A 42 -13.08 2.35 -0.33
CA LEU A 42 -12.14 1.53 -1.10
C LEU A 42 -11.21 0.70 -0.19
N CYS A 43 -10.79 1.25 0.95
CA CYS A 43 -9.97 0.54 1.93
C CYS A 43 -10.75 -0.53 2.70
N GLU A 44 -12.05 -0.37 2.91
CA GLU A 44 -12.91 -1.44 3.43
C GLU A 44 -13.10 -2.52 2.38
N PHE A 45 -13.34 -2.14 1.13
CA PHE A 45 -13.53 -3.11 0.04
C PHE A 45 -12.29 -3.98 -0.20
N ILE A 46 -11.09 -3.42 -0.09
CA ILE A 46 -9.86 -4.21 -0.26
C ILE A 46 -9.65 -5.26 0.85
N GLU A 47 -10.34 -5.17 1.99
CA GLU A 47 -10.26 -6.19 3.04
C GLU A 47 -10.91 -7.51 2.64
N ASP A 48 -11.99 -7.45 1.86
CA ASP A 48 -12.80 -8.59 1.45
C ASP A 48 -12.73 -8.84 -0.07
N CYS A 49 -11.80 -8.19 -0.78
CA CYS A 49 -11.73 -8.27 -2.23
C CYS A 49 -11.03 -9.55 -2.70
N GLU A 50 -11.77 -10.42 -3.36
CA GLU A 50 -11.23 -11.63 -4.00
C GLU A 50 -10.46 -11.35 -5.32
N PHE A 51 -10.57 -10.14 -5.88
CA PHE A 51 -10.01 -9.80 -7.18
C PHE A 51 -8.64 -9.13 -7.07
N THR A 52 -7.58 -9.90 -7.32
CA THR A 52 -6.18 -9.42 -7.31
C THR A 52 -5.96 -8.14 -8.13
N TYR A 53 -6.56 -8.01 -9.33
CA TYR A 53 -6.39 -6.83 -10.17
C TYR A 53 -7.00 -5.57 -9.55
N LEU A 54 -8.18 -5.67 -8.92
CA LEU A 54 -8.83 -4.53 -8.26
C LEU A 54 -8.02 -4.09 -7.04
N SER A 55 -7.59 -5.05 -6.21
CA SER A 55 -6.77 -4.78 -5.04
C SER A 55 -5.45 -4.09 -5.40
N THR A 56 -4.75 -4.56 -6.42
CA THR A 56 -3.43 -4.02 -6.83
C THR A 56 -3.52 -2.72 -7.61
N GLN A 57 -4.00 -2.79 -8.86
CA GLN A 57 -3.86 -1.70 -9.82
C GLN A 57 -4.86 -0.57 -9.59
N VAL A 58 -6.04 -0.90 -9.07
CA VAL A 58 -7.09 0.09 -8.93
C VAL A 58 -7.05 0.72 -7.54
N ILE A 59 -6.91 -0.07 -6.48
CA ILE A 59 -7.03 0.44 -5.11
C ILE A 59 -5.66 0.80 -4.52
N LEU A 60 -4.74 -0.15 -4.38
CA LEU A 60 -3.43 0.11 -3.76
C LEU A 60 -2.64 1.18 -4.51
N HIS A 61 -2.56 1.06 -5.83
CA HIS A 61 -1.85 2.06 -6.64
C HIS A 61 -2.48 3.45 -6.53
N PHE A 62 -3.81 3.56 -6.56
CA PHE A 62 -4.51 4.83 -6.42
C PHE A 62 -4.36 5.42 -5.01
N LEU A 63 -4.46 4.58 -3.97
CA LEU A 63 -4.26 4.97 -2.58
C LEU A 63 -2.83 5.47 -2.35
N GLY A 64 -1.83 4.90 -3.03
CA GLY A 64 -0.45 5.39 -3.01
C GLY A 64 -0.25 6.79 -3.60
N ILE A 65 -1.19 7.26 -4.43
CA ILE A 65 -1.13 8.59 -5.06
C ILE A 65 -1.97 9.60 -4.28
N GLU A 66 -3.19 9.24 -3.92
CA GLU A 66 -4.14 10.16 -3.28
C GLU A 66 -4.10 10.10 -1.75
N GLY A 67 -3.77 8.96 -1.15
CA GLY A 67 -3.69 8.77 0.29
C GLY A 67 -2.69 9.70 0.99
N PRO A 68 -1.47 9.93 0.48
CA PRO A 68 -0.52 10.89 1.06
C PRO A 68 -1.01 12.34 1.04
N LYS A 69 -1.97 12.68 0.18
CA LYS A 69 -2.53 14.04 0.04
C LYS A 69 -3.71 14.29 0.99
N THR A 70 -4.14 13.29 1.74
CA THR A 70 -5.24 13.41 2.71
C THR A 70 -4.78 14.09 3.99
N VAL A 71 -5.75 14.52 4.81
CA VAL A 71 -5.48 15.20 6.08
C VAL A 71 -4.80 14.26 7.09
N ASP A 72 -5.13 12.97 7.05
CA ASP A 72 -4.51 11.96 7.92
C ASP A 72 -4.11 10.68 7.16
N PRO A 73 -2.92 10.68 6.52
CA PRO A 73 -2.41 9.54 5.78
C PRO A 73 -2.15 8.29 6.66
N SER A 74 -2.01 8.48 7.98
CA SER A 74 -1.69 7.39 8.92
C SER A 74 -2.79 6.33 8.98
N LYS A 75 -4.05 6.74 8.77
CA LYS A 75 -5.22 5.85 8.81
C LYS A 75 -5.14 4.75 7.75
N TYR A 76 -4.60 5.07 6.58
CA TYR A 76 -4.54 4.17 5.42
C TYR A 76 -3.42 3.13 5.52
N ILE A 77 -2.35 3.42 6.27
CA ILE A 77 -1.20 2.52 6.43
C ILE A 77 -1.63 1.16 6.99
N ARG A 78 -2.56 1.14 7.95
CA ARG A 78 -3.04 -0.11 8.55
C ARG A 78 -3.72 -1.01 7.52
N TYR A 79 -4.61 -0.43 6.70
CA TYR A 79 -5.31 -1.15 5.64
C TYR A 79 -4.32 -1.74 4.61
N ILE A 80 -3.29 -0.99 4.24
CA ILE A 80 -2.26 -1.45 3.30
C ILE A 80 -1.41 -2.56 3.92
N TYR A 81 -0.96 -2.39 5.16
CA TYR A 81 -0.09 -3.37 5.83
C TYR A 81 -0.78 -4.71 6.06
N ASN A 82 -2.08 -4.70 6.38
CA ASN A 82 -2.88 -5.92 6.51
C ASN A 82 -2.86 -6.76 5.21
N ARG A 83 -2.82 -6.11 4.03
CA ARG A 83 -2.72 -6.81 2.73
C ARG A 83 -1.35 -7.45 2.50
N VAL A 84 -0.29 -6.97 3.14
CA VAL A 84 1.05 -7.57 2.98
C VAL A 84 1.12 -8.97 3.60
N HIS A 85 0.32 -9.31 4.61
CA HIS A 85 0.38 -10.62 5.26
C HIS A 85 -0.62 -11.64 4.70
N LEU A 86 -1.75 -11.17 4.18
CA LEU A 86 -2.92 -12.02 3.90
C LEU A 86 -3.04 -12.44 2.44
N GLU A 87 -2.27 -11.85 1.53
CA GLU A 87 -2.52 -11.93 0.10
C GLU A 87 -1.38 -12.57 -0.70
N ASN A 88 -1.63 -12.84 -1.98
CA ASN A 88 -0.66 -13.38 -2.92
C ASN A 88 0.53 -12.44 -3.18
N ALA A 89 1.62 -12.98 -3.73
CA ALA A 89 2.88 -12.24 -3.94
C ALA A 89 2.70 -10.92 -4.72
N THR A 90 1.79 -10.90 -5.70
CA THR A 90 1.51 -9.69 -6.51
C THR A 90 0.85 -8.58 -5.70
N VAL A 91 -0.12 -8.91 -4.83
CA VAL A 91 -0.72 -7.94 -3.91
C VAL A 91 0.28 -7.48 -2.86
N ARG A 92 1.10 -8.39 -2.31
CA ARG A 92 2.16 -8.02 -1.36
C ARG A 92 3.15 -7.04 -1.97
N ALA A 93 3.64 -7.28 -3.18
CA ALA A 93 4.53 -6.36 -3.89
C ALA A 93 3.89 -4.98 -4.12
N SER A 94 2.61 -4.94 -4.50
CA SER A 94 1.86 -3.70 -4.69
C SER A 94 1.67 -2.92 -3.38
N ALA A 95 1.36 -3.62 -2.28
CA ALA A 95 1.19 -3.03 -0.96
C ALA A 95 2.51 -2.46 -0.43
N VAL A 96 3.62 -3.19 -0.58
CA VAL A 96 4.99 -2.71 -0.28
C VAL A 96 5.32 -1.44 -1.05
N SER A 97 5.08 -1.43 -2.37
CA SER A 97 5.31 -0.25 -3.21
C SER A 97 4.48 0.95 -2.74
N THR A 98 3.22 0.70 -2.37
CA THR A 98 2.31 1.72 -1.86
C THR A 98 2.81 2.30 -0.53
N LEU A 99 3.23 1.46 0.42
CA LEU A 99 3.84 1.91 1.68
C LEU A 99 5.09 2.75 1.42
N ALA A 100 5.95 2.33 0.50
CA ALA A 100 7.15 3.08 0.14
C ALA A 100 6.81 4.47 -0.41
N LYS A 101 5.77 4.59 -1.26
CA LYS A 101 5.29 5.89 -1.76
C LYS A 101 4.81 6.82 -0.64
N PHE A 102 4.10 6.28 0.37
CA PHE A 102 3.72 7.07 1.55
C PHE A 102 4.97 7.56 2.32
N GLY A 103 5.98 6.71 2.47
CA GLY A 103 7.21 7.06 3.18
C GLY A 103 8.07 8.09 2.45
N ALA A 104 8.00 8.10 1.11
CA ALA A 104 8.66 9.09 0.27
C ALA A 104 7.91 10.43 0.21
N SER A 105 6.58 10.40 0.37
CA SER A 105 5.73 11.60 0.26
C SER A 105 5.50 12.29 1.61
N VAL A 106 5.60 11.56 2.73
CA VAL A 106 5.31 12.07 4.08
C VAL A 106 6.47 11.74 5.01
N ASP A 107 7.38 12.71 5.21
CA ASP A 107 8.59 12.53 6.03
C ASP A 107 8.29 12.07 7.47
N GLY A 108 7.20 12.54 8.06
CA GLY A 108 6.78 12.14 9.42
C GLY A 108 6.39 10.66 9.54
N LEU A 109 6.02 10.01 8.44
CA LEU A 109 5.63 8.59 8.42
C LEU A 109 6.78 7.67 8.01
N LYS A 110 7.87 8.23 7.49
CA LYS A 110 9.04 7.50 7.02
C LYS A 110 9.63 6.53 8.05
N PRO A 111 9.83 6.90 9.34
CA PRO A 111 10.38 5.96 10.33
C PRO A 111 9.45 4.77 10.58
N ARG A 112 8.13 5.01 10.59
CA ARG A 112 7.13 3.95 10.79
C ARG A 112 7.09 3.00 9.60
N ILE A 113 7.07 3.54 8.39
CA ILE A 113 7.05 2.77 7.14
C ILE A 113 8.32 1.94 6.99
N PHE A 114 9.47 2.49 7.38
CA PHE A 114 10.73 1.76 7.39
C PHE A 114 10.67 0.49 8.27
N VAL A 115 10.12 0.61 9.49
CA VAL A 115 9.93 -0.55 10.38
C VAL A 115 8.98 -1.57 9.77
N LEU A 116 7.88 -1.12 9.14
CA LEU A 116 6.94 -2.03 8.48
C LEU A 116 7.59 -2.77 7.31
N LEU A 117 8.35 -2.08 6.46
CA LEU A 117 9.06 -2.67 5.34
C LEU A 117 10.14 -3.67 5.80
N ARG A 118 10.92 -3.35 6.84
CA ARG A 118 11.90 -4.29 7.41
C ARG A 118 11.25 -5.59 7.91
N ARG A 119 10.04 -5.53 8.45
CA ARG A 119 9.31 -6.74 8.88
C ARG A 119 8.88 -7.63 7.72
N CYS A 120 8.70 -7.05 6.54
CA CYS A 120 8.32 -7.79 5.34
C CYS A 120 9.53 -8.41 4.61
N LEU A 121 10.77 -8.10 5.01
CA LEU A 121 12.01 -8.53 4.32
C LEU A 121 12.25 -10.05 4.30
N PHE A 122 11.43 -10.79 5.05
CA PHE A 122 11.45 -12.24 5.16
C PHE A 122 10.20 -12.85 4.52
N ASP A 123 9.76 -12.27 3.40
CA ASP A 123 8.67 -12.82 2.60
C ASP A 123 9.11 -14.16 1.99
N SER A 124 8.16 -15.06 1.73
CA SER A 124 8.44 -16.34 1.09
C SER A 124 8.79 -16.20 -0.40
N ASP A 125 8.51 -15.04 -0.99
CA ASP A 125 8.79 -14.72 -2.38
C ASP A 125 10.05 -13.83 -2.51
N ASP A 126 11.09 -14.37 -3.14
CA ASP A 126 12.37 -13.68 -3.34
C ASP A 126 12.24 -12.39 -4.16
N GLU A 127 11.28 -12.32 -5.08
CA GLU A 127 11.03 -11.14 -5.90
C GLU A 127 10.42 -10.02 -5.05
N VAL A 128 9.47 -10.36 -4.17
CA VAL A 128 8.90 -9.43 -3.19
C VAL A 128 9.99 -8.91 -2.25
N ASN A 129 10.87 -9.78 -1.75
CA ASN A 129 12.01 -9.39 -0.92
C ASN A 129 12.92 -8.40 -1.65
N PHE A 130 13.21 -8.64 -2.93
CA PHE A 130 14.01 -7.72 -3.75
C PHE A 130 13.35 -6.34 -3.87
N TYR A 131 12.04 -6.28 -4.11
CA TYR A 131 11.31 -5.01 -4.14
C TYR A 131 11.39 -4.27 -2.80
N ILE A 132 11.15 -4.95 -1.68
CA ILE A 132 11.20 -4.35 -0.34
C ILE A 132 12.58 -3.75 -0.09
N ILE A 133 13.63 -4.51 -0.37
CA ILE A 133 15.02 -4.10 -0.23
C ILE A 133 15.30 -2.83 -1.06
N SER A 134 14.88 -2.81 -2.32
CA SER A 134 15.00 -1.66 -3.21
C SER A 134 14.30 -0.40 -2.66
N TYR A 135 13.09 -0.54 -2.12
CA TYR A 135 12.34 0.57 -1.54
C TYR A 135 12.93 1.07 -0.21
N ILE A 136 13.42 0.18 0.64
CA ILE A 136 14.15 0.54 1.87
C ILE A 136 15.39 1.38 1.51
N ALA A 137 16.12 0.98 0.47
CA ALA A 137 17.29 1.73 -0.01
C ALA A 137 16.93 3.14 -0.48
N SER A 138 15.87 3.26 -1.28
CA SER A 138 15.43 4.54 -1.84
C SER A 138 14.93 5.50 -0.76
N LEU A 139 14.27 4.97 0.29
CA LEU A 139 13.87 5.77 1.44
C LEU A 139 15.07 6.23 2.28
N ASN A 140 16.11 5.42 2.45
CA ASN A 140 17.24 5.76 3.33
C ASN A 140 18.29 6.71 2.73
N TYR A 141 18.28 6.98 1.42
CA TYR A 141 19.25 7.87 0.76
C TYR A 141 20.74 7.60 1.12
N VAL A 142 21.11 6.39 1.51
CA VAL A 142 22.53 6.00 1.69
C VAL A 142 22.68 4.51 1.46
N VAL A 143 22.60 4.01 0.22
CA VAL A 143 23.39 2.81 -0.15
C VAL A 143 23.76 2.88 -1.64
N ARG A 144 25.06 2.89 -1.93
CA ARG A 144 25.64 2.92 -3.29
C ARG A 144 25.81 1.54 -3.92
N ASP A 145 25.58 0.44 -3.19
CA ASP A 145 25.93 -0.90 -3.64
C ASP A 145 24.98 -2.01 -3.14
N ARG A 146 24.73 -3.02 -4.00
CA ARG A 146 23.74 -4.10 -3.76
C ARG A 146 24.08 -4.97 -2.56
N ALA A 147 25.36 -5.29 -2.36
CA ALA A 147 25.78 -6.19 -1.27
C ALA A 147 25.63 -5.55 0.12
N THR A 148 25.92 -4.25 0.23
CA THR A 148 25.82 -3.50 1.49
C THR A 148 24.38 -3.36 1.97
N LEU A 149 23.42 -3.30 1.04
CA LEU A 149 22.00 -3.18 1.36
C LEU A 149 21.43 -4.46 2.00
N TYR A 150 21.78 -5.63 1.46
CA TYR A 150 21.42 -6.91 2.07
C TYR A 150 22.07 -7.08 3.45
N LEU A 151 23.36 -6.76 3.58
CA LEU A 151 24.11 -6.88 4.83
C LEU A 151 23.65 -5.91 5.92
N ASN A 152 23.40 -4.63 5.61
CA ASN A 152 22.92 -3.66 6.60
C ASN A 152 21.49 -3.94 7.06
N THR A 153 20.64 -4.51 6.19
CA THR A 153 19.25 -4.79 6.55
C THR A 153 19.10 -6.06 7.38
N LEU A 154 19.99 -7.05 7.15
CA LEU A 154 20.08 -8.30 7.92
C LEU A 154 20.95 -8.17 9.18
N GLY A 155 21.89 -7.24 9.24
CA GLY A 155 22.88 -7.09 10.33
C GLY A 155 22.62 -5.95 11.31
N GLY A 156 21.47 -5.29 11.26
CA GLY A 156 21.18 -4.08 12.06
C GLY A 156 20.89 -4.28 13.55
N ASP A 157 20.99 -5.49 14.08
CA ASP A 157 20.75 -5.81 15.50
C ASP A 157 22.02 -6.42 16.15
N ILE A 158 23.17 -5.75 16.03
CA ILE A 158 24.32 -6.01 16.90
C ILE A 158 24.82 -4.68 17.46
N GLU A 159 24.38 -4.43 18.70
CA GLU A 159 25.03 -3.72 19.81
C GLU A 159 26.00 -2.58 19.46
N ILE A 160 25.61 -1.37 19.86
CA ILE A 160 26.56 -0.31 20.22
C ILE A 160 26.49 -0.20 21.75
N ASP A 161 27.59 -0.60 22.40
CA ASP A 161 27.95 -0.23 23.78
C ASP A 161 28.00 1.31 23.94
#